data_AF-A0A1A8N6Q0-F1
#
_entry.id   AF-A0A1A8N6Q0-F1
#
_cell.length_a   1.000
_cell.length_b   1.000
_cell.length_c   1.000
_cell.angle_alpha   90.00
_cell.angle_beta   90.00
_cell.angle_gamma   90.00
#
_symmetry.space_group_name_H-M   'P 1'
#
loop_
_entity.id
_entity.type
_entity.pdbx_description
1 polymer ?
#
loop_
_entity_poly.entity_id
_entity_poly.type
_entity_poly.pdbx_seq_one_letter_code
_entity_poly.pdbx_strand_id
1 'polypeptide(L)'
;RIVLIHAGGFSQRLPSASALGKIFMALPLGEPIYQMLELKLAMYVDFPSQMKPGILVTCADDIELYSIGKEERVRFDKPGFTALAHPSSLSVGTTHGVFVLDPREKCSYLEMENTSCLCFLHKPSISEMRDSGAVCKQQSGLFTVSDSEFVYTDSTYYVDFDTAESLLNLLNELGPLSCEIDAYGDFLQALGPKATVEYTNNTTNVTKEESNLVEIRQKIFHLLRGTPLNVILLNNSKFYHVGTTSEYLFHLTEDEVLRTELGLLSSAFSVNMNEDSSGSCIMYSILDPSCSVGAGSVVEYSRLGAGVSVGGGSIVSSCWIGPGESVPAGVFMHSVCVNHQEQTGFVTVFFGIKDNLKHSVHAPACMEELKFFGFTLSKCLSFWEMDNESLRFSGGSCSLWNVCMFPVCCDQRSSFSVSLKMLQAILGGSTSLLPKNTKFMAMQECLESKNLDEMLELRRRLHDDITQMKLNI
;
A
#
# COMPACT_ATOMS: atom_id res chain seq x y z
N ARG A 1 -2.22 8.19 25.86
CA ARG A 1 -1.27 7.62 24.89
C ARG A 1 -2.10 6.96 23.81
N ILE A 2 -1.96 7.41 22.57
CA ILE A 2 -2.78 6.95 21.45
C ILE A 2 -1.82 6.47 20.36
N VAL A 3 -2.12 5.34 19.74
CA VAL A 3 -1.52 4.97 18.45
C VAL A 3 -2.57 5.22 17.38
N LEU A 4 -2.20 6.00 16.36
CA LEU A 4 -3.00 6.34 15.22
C LEU A 4 -2.34 5.70 14.00
N ILE A 5 -2.93 4.59 13.55
CA ILE A 5 -2.55 3.91 12.32
C ILE A 5 -3.50 4.38 11.25
N HIS A 6 -3.05 5.26 10.35
CA HIS A 6 -3.93 5.77 9.32
C HIS A 6 -4.10 4.75 8.19
N ALA A 7 -5.29 4.66 7.62
CA ALA A 7 -5.58 3.75 6.50
C ALA A 7 -4.78 4.08 5.23
N GLY A 8 -4.21 5.29 5.15
CA GLY A 8 -3.54 5.81 3.96
C GLY A 8 -4.55 6.30 2.92
N GLY A 9 -4.06 6.62 1.72
CA GLY A 9 -4.93 6.93 0.57
C GLY A 9 -5.62 5.68 -0.01
N PHE A 10 -6.25 5.82 -1.18
CA PHE A 10 -7.04 4.77 -1.85
C PHE A 10 -6.31 3.45 -2.21
N SER A 11 -5.03 3.29 -1.87
CA SER A 11 -4.20 2.11 -2.21
C SER A 11 -4.22 1.72 -3.68
N GLN A 12 -4.33 2.70 -4.59
CA GLN A 12 -4.44 2.45 -6.04
C GLN A 12 -3.26 1.69 -6.66
N ARG A 13 -2.15 1.52 -5.93
CA ARG A 13 -0.99 0.73 -6.38
C ARG A 13 -1.01 -0.72 -5.87
N LEU A 14 -1.90 -1.06 -4.93
CA LEU A 14 -2.17 -2.41 -4.44
C LEU A 14 -3.69 -2.56 -4.22
N PRO A 15 -4.48 -2.79 -5.28
CA PRO A 15 -5.94 -2.65 -5.22
C PRO A 15 -6.65 -3.61 -4.25
N SER A 16 -6.07 -4.79 -3.98
CA SER A 16 -6.63 -5.75 -3.01
C SER A 16 -6.67 -5.17 -1.59
N ALA A 17 -5.71 -4.29 -1.26
CA ALA A 17 -5.65 -3.60 0.03
C ALA A 17 -6.68 -2.46 0.17
N SER A 18 -7.31 -2.02 -0.93
CA SER A 18 -8.33 -0.96 -0.90
C SER A 18 -9.69 -1.45 -0.40
N ALA A 19 -9.98 -2.75 -0.55
CA ALA A 19 -11.32 -3.29 -0.30
C ALA A 19 -11.63 -3.38 1.21
N LEU A 20 -10.72 -3.96 2.01
CA LEU A 20 -10.88 -4.03 3.47
C LEU A 20 -10.01 -3.02 4.22
N GLY A 21 -8.92 -2.55 3.61
CA GLY A 21 -7.96 -1.63 4.21
C GLY A 21 -6.59 -2.27 4.37
N LYS A 22 -5.52 -1.47 4.17
CA LYS A 22 -4.13 -1.95 4.19
C LYS A 22 -3.74 -2.60 5.50
N ILE A 23 -4.25 -2.09 6.62
CA ILE A 23 -3.94 -2.60 7.96
C ILE A 23 -4.41 -4.05 8.17
N PHE A 24 -5.36 -4.53 7.35
CA PHE A 24 -5.88 -5.90 7.38
C PHE A 24 -5.30 -6.80 6.28
N MET A 25 -4.21 -6.37 5.62
CA MET A 25 -3.45 -7.24 4.71
C MET A 25 -2.91 -8.43 5.48
N ALA A 26 -3.05 -9.63 4.91
CA ALA A 26 -2.44 -10.84 5.47
C ALA A 26 -0.92 -10.80 5.29
N LEU A 27 -0.21 -11.31 6.28
CA LEU A 27 1.23 -11.57 6.22
C LEU A 27 1.43 -13.07 6.32
N PRO A 28 2.37 -13.70 5.60
CA PRO A 28 2.56 -15.15 5.68
C PRO A 28 3.27 -15.57 6.98
N LEU A 29 2.65 -15.28 8.12
CA LEU A 29 3.19 -15.42 9.46
C LEU A 29 2.05 -15.71 10.45
N GLY A 30 2.32 -16.55 11.46
CA GLY A 30 1.36 -16.86 12.52
C GLY A 30 0.40 -18.01 12.21
N GLU A 31 -0.23 -18.53 13.27
CA GLU A 31 -1.29 -19.55 13.20
C GLU A 31 -2.37 -19.22 14.26
N PRO A 32 -3.59 -18.78 13.85
CA PRO A 32 -3.96 -18.40 12.48
C PRO A 32 -3.15 -17.19 11.99
N ILE A 33 -3.20 -16.92 10.69
CA ILE A 33 -2.37 -15.88 10.06
C ILE A 33 -2.52 -14.52 10.76
N TYR A 34 -1.41 -13.80 10.90
CA TYR A 34 -1.39 -12.42 11.34
C TYR A 34 -1.66 -11.47 10.17
N GLN A 35 -2.28 -10.34 10.49
CA GLN A 35 -2.43 -9.21 9.59
C GLN A 35 -1.38 -8.14 9.92
N MET A 36 -1.28 -7.14 9.06
CA MET A 36 -0.42 -5.98 9.30
C MET A 36 -0.72 -5.29 10.64
N LEU A 37 -1.96 -5.34 11.12
CA LEU A 37 -2.35 -4.86 12.45
C LEU A 37 -1.54 -5.53 13.57
N GLU A 38 -1.54 -6.86 13.64
CA GLU A 38 -0.82 -7.59 14.68
C GLU A 38 0.68 -7.31 14.59
N LEU A 39 1.24 -7.22 13.37
CA LEU A 39 2.64 -6.88 13.18
C LEU A 39 2.95 -5.46 13.70
N LYS A 40 2.12 -4.46 13.37
CA LYS A 40 2.28 -3.08 13.86
C LYS A 40 2.22 -3.01 15.38
N LEU A 41 1.27 -3.72 16.00
CA LEU A 41 1.17 -3.78 17.45
C LEU A 41 2.39 -4.45 18.09
N ALA A 42 2.93 -5.50 17.46
CA ALA A 42 4.15 -6.17 17.93
C ALA A 42 5.39 -5.27 17.80
N MET A 43 5.57 -4.59 16.66
CA MET A 43 6.70 -3.68 16.42
C MET A 43 6.76 -2.52 17.42
N TYR A 44 5.60 -2.07 17.91
CA TYR A 44 5.50 -0.90 18.80
C TYR A 44 5.19 -1.25 20.26
N VAL A 45 5.26 -2.53 20.64
CA VAL A 45 4.84 -3.01 21.96
C VAL A 45 5.57 -2.30 23.12
N ASP A 46 6.82 -1.91 22.92
CA ASP A 46 7.64 -1.26 23.95
C ASP A 46 7.43 0.26 24.06
N PHE A 47 6.93 0.90 22.99
CA PHE A 47 6.81 2.35 22.89
C PHE A 47 5.91 2.97 23.97
N PRO A 48 4.74 2.40 24.33
CA PRO A 48 3.92 2.96 25.39
C PRO A 48 4.68 3.15 26.71
N SER A 49 5.63 2.27 27.06
CA SER A 49 6.40 2.38 28.30
C SER A 49 7.38 3.57 28.30
N GLN A 50 7.83 4.00 27.11
CA GLN A 50 8.82 5.05 26.90
C GLN A 50 8.22 6.36 26.34
N MET A 51 6.89 6.48 26.36
CA MET A 51 6.16 7.58 25.73
C MET A 51 5.46 8.46 26.76
N LYS A 52 5.57 9.79 26.66
CA LYS A 52 4.72 10.73 27.43
C LYS A 52 3.29 10.75 26.87
N PRO A 53 2.32 11.41 27.52
CA PRO A 53 1.01 11.62 26.90
C PRO A 53 1.17 12.30 25.52
N GLY A 54 0.54 11.71 24.50
CA GLY A 54 0.65 12.13 23.10
C GLY A 54 0.12 11.05 22.16
N ILE A 55 0.35 11.26 20.86
CA ILE A 55 -0.14 10.43 19.76
C ILE A 55 1.04 9.93 18.93
N LEU A 56 1.16 8.62 18.75
CA LEU A 56 2.07 8.02 17.79
C LEU A 56 1.33 7.81 16.47
N VAL A 57 1.84 8.38 15.37
CA VAL A 57 1.27 8.29 14.02
C VAL A 57 2.16 7.39 13.17
N THR A 58 1.56 6.42 12.49
CA THR A 58 2.25 5.45 11.63
C THR A 58 1.35 5.08 10.45
N CYS A 59 1.97 4.66 9.35
CA CYS A 59 1.22 4.14 8.22
C CYS A 59 0.93 2.65 8.35
N ALA A 60 0.04 2.16 7.48
CA ALA A 60 -0.50 0.81 7.56
C ALA A 60 0.19 -0.16 6.60
N ASP A 61 1.21 0.27 5.87
CA ASP A 61 1.83 -0.49 4.78
C ASP A 61 3.36 -0.49 4.78
N ASP A 62 3.99 -0.04 5.87
CA ASP A 62 5.41 -0.17 6.12
C ASP A 62 5.73 -1.16 7.25
N ILE A 63 6.93 -1.72 7.20
CA ILE A 63 7.51 -2.59 8.23
C ILE A 63 8.86 -2.00 8.59
N GLU A 64 9.02 -1.63 9.86
CA GLU A 64 10.25 -1.09 10.41
C GLU A 64 10.93 -2.11 11.31
N LEU A 65 12.00 -2.73 10.82
CA LEU A 65 12.85 -3.59 11.63
C LEU A 65 14.06 -2.80 12.06
N TYR A 66 14.39 -2.84 13.36
CA TYR A 66 15.56 -2.15 13.87
C TYR A 66 16.17 -2.90 15.04
N SER A 67 17.48 -2.70 15.21
CA SER A 67 18.22 -3.13 16.37
C SER A 67 18.87 -1.92 17.01
N ILE A 68 18.81 -1.87 18.33
CA ILE A 68 19.45 -0.85 19.16
C ILE A 68 20.25 -1.53 20.27
N GLY A 69 21.18 -0.79 20.87
CA GLY A 69 21.99 -1.31 21.96
C GLY A 69 21.12 -1.79 23.14
N LYS A 70 21.59 -2.80 23.88
CA LYS A 70 20.83 -3.44 24.98
C LYS A 70 20.30 -2.46 26.05
N GLU A 71 21.01 -1.37 26.29
CA GLU A 71 20.64 -0.33 27.26
C GLU A 71 19.93 0.88 26.62
N GLU A 72 19.83 0.91 25.29
CA GLU A 72 19.17 1.97 24.54
C GLU A 72 17.67 1.74 24.48
N ARG A 73 16.90 2.83 24.45
CA ARG A 73 15.44 2.81 24.35
C ARG A 73 14.99 3.95 23.46
N VAL A 74 14.06 3.68 22.55
CA VAL A 74 13.33 4.71 21.81
C VAL A 74 12.42 5.45 22.79
N ARG A 75 12.64 6.75 23.00
CA ARG A 75 11.91 7.57 23.97
C ARG A 75 11.17 8.71 23.29
N PHE A 76 9.88 8.82 23.58
CA PHE A 76 9.02 9.89 23.11
C PHE A 76 8.71 10.84 24.26
N ASP A 77 9.73 11.59 24.69
CA ASP A 77 9.70 12.42 25.90
C ASP A 77 9.98 13.91 25.64
N LYS A 78 10.28 14.27 24.38
CA LYS A 78 10.58 15.61 23.89
C LYS A 78 9.30 16.36 23.50
N PRO A 79 9.27 17.70 23.63
CA PRO A 79 8.15 18.51 23.18
C PRO A 79 8.08 18.57 21.64
N GLY A 80 6.90 18.85 21.11
CA GLY A 80 6.65 18.91 19.67
C GLY A 80 6.57 17.53 19.02
N PHE A 81 7.29 17.35 17.92
CA PHE A 81 7.31 16.10 17.16
C PHE A 81 8.59 15.32 17.41
N THR A 82 8.49 13.99 17.46
CA THR A 82 9.64 13.08 17.49
C THR A 82 9.46 11.99 16.45
N ALA A 83 10.24 12.03 15.36
CA ALA A 83 10.16 11.07 14.27
C ALA A 83 11.23 9.98 14.38
N LEU A 84 10.92 8.77 13.89
CA LEU A 84 11.93 7.74 13.63
C LEU A 84 12.50 7.92 12.22
N ALA A 85 13.80 7.68 12.09
CA ALA A 85 14.48 7.85 10.83
C ALA A 85 15.40 6.69 10.47
N HIS A 86 15.37 6.30 9.20
CA HIS A 86 15.99 5.09 8.70
C HIS A 86 17.00 5.42 7.58
N PRO A 87 18.23 4.88 7.62
CA PRO A 87 19.15 4.97 6.49
C PRO A 87 18.58 4.28 5.26
N SER A 88 18.43 5.04 4.18
CA SER A 88 17.79 4.60 2.94
C SER A 88 18.58 5.08 1.72
N SER A 89 18.46 4.35 0.60
CA SER A 89 19.04 4.79 -0.66
C SER A 89 18.38 6.08 -1.16
N LEU A 90 19.08 6.81 -2.02
CA LEU A 90 18.53 8.03 -2.63
C LEU A 90 17.27 7.75 -3.45
N SER A 91 17.13 6.55 -4.03
CA SER A 91 15.93 6.17 -4.77
C SER A 91 14.71 5.99 -3.86
N VAL A 92 14.89 5.45 -2.65
CA VAL A 92 13.80 5.37 -1.66
C VAL A 92 13.40 6.78 -1.21
N GLY A 93 14.37 7.67 -1.02
CA GLY A 93 14.14 9.07 -0.68
C GLY A 93 13.25 9.84 -1.67
N THR A 94 13.16 9.44 -2.96
CA THR A 94 12.26 10.11 -3.92
C THR A 94 10.78 9.75 -3.76
N THR A 95 10.48 8.75 -2.95
CA THR A 95 9.12 8.25 -2.73
C THR A 95 8.64 8.42 -1.29
N HIS A 96 9.55 8.81 -0.39
CA HIS A 96 9.33 8.99 1.05
C HIS A 96 9.75 10.39 1.51
N GLY A 97 9.47 10.73 2.75
CA GLY A 97 10.00 11.90 3.41
C GLY A 97 11.48 11.76 3.72
N VAL A 98 12.21 12.88 3.70
CA VAL A 98 13.66 12.92 3.97
C VAL A 98 13.95 14.01 5.00
N PHE A 99 14.71 13.66 6.04
CA PHE A 99 15.12 14.61 7.07
C PHE A 99 16.41 15.34 6.69
N VAL A 100 16.39 16.67 6.79
CA VAL A 100 17.59 17.51 6.73
C VAL A 100 18.08 17.75 8.14
N LEU A 101 19.14 17.07 8.55
CA LEU A 101 19.61 17.05 9.94
C LEU A 101 20.57 18.22 10.22
N ASP A 102 20.70 18.60 11.50
CA ASP A 102 21.68 19.59 11.93
C ASP A 102 23.12 19.06 11.67
N PRO A 103 24.04 19.85 11.07
CA PRO A 103 25.42 19.44 10.88
C PRO A 103 26.10 18.97 12.18
N ARG A 104 26.75 17.81 12.12
CA ARG A 104 27.32 17.12 13.29
C ARG A 104 28.84 17.22 13.35
N GLU A 105 29.37 17.29 14.57
CA GLU A 105 30.75 16.86 14.83
C GLU A 105 30.83 15.33 14.81
N LYS A 106 31.87 14.78 14.17
CA LYS A 106 32.05 13.34 13.97
C LYS A 106 32.31 12.62 15.29
N CYS A 107 31.26 12.26 16.02
CA CYS A 107 31.36 11.32 17.14
C CYS A 107 31.06 9.89 16.70
N SER A 108 31.52 8.95 17.52
CA SER A 108 31.43 7.50 17.34
C SER A 108 30.05 7.05 16.85
N TYR A 109 30.04 6.11 15.91
CA TYR A 109 28.82 5.54 15.34
C TYR A 109 28.02 4.80 16.41
N LEU A 110 26.86 5.35 16.77
CA LEU A 110 25.89 4.74 17.69
C LEU A 110 24.83 3.98 16.86
N GLU A 111 24.30 2.88 17.39
CA GLU A 111 23.17 2.18 16.76
C GLU A 111 21.91 3.04 16.75
N MET A 112 21.72 3.86 17.80
CA MET A 112 20.64 4.84 17.92
C MET A 112 21.19 6.22 18.30
N GLU A 113 20.66 7.28 17.69
CA GLU A 113 21.05 8.66 18.00
C GLU A 113 19.83 9.59 18.04
N ASN A 114 19.83 10.56 18.95
CA ASN A 114 18.79 11.60 19.00
C ASN A 114 19.37 12.91 18.47
N THR A 115 18.69 13.54 17.51
CA THR A 115 19.12 14.81 16.90
C THR A 115 17.92 15.73 16.63
N SER A 116 18.21 17.01 16.37
CA SER A 116 17.27 17.96 15.78
C SER A 116 17.24 17.85 14.25
N CYS A 117 16.09 18.18 13.68
CA CYS A 117 15.90 18.35 12.24
C CYS A 117 15.80 19.83 11.87
N LEU A 118 16.49 20.24 10.81
CA LEU A 118 16.41 21.59 10.25
C LEU A 118 15.12 21.79 9.46
N CYS A 119 14.78 20.83 8.61
CA CYS A 119 13.52 20.78 7.86
C CYS A 119 13.28 19.37 7.29
N PHE A 120 12.04 19.10 6.89
CA PHE A 120 11.62 17.86 6.26
C PHE A 120 11.29 18.10 4.79
N LEU A 121 11.75 17.20 3.92
CA LEU A 121 11.45 17.23 2.48
C LEU A 121 10.47 16.09 2.17
N HIS A 122 9.33 16.39 1.56
CA HIS A 122 8.35 15.35 1.23
C HIS A 122 8.50 14.89 -0.22
N LYS A 123 8.95 13.65 -0.42
CA LYS A 123 9.20 13.01 -1.73
C LYS A 123 10.09 13.86 -2.67
N PRO A 124 11.27 14.31 -2.18
CA PRO A 124 12.16 15.18 -2.96
C PRO A 124 12.80 14.45 -4.14
N SER A 125 13.17 15.21 -5.16
CA SER A 125 14.16 14.78 -6.15
C SER A 125 15.55 14.57 -5.54
N ILE A 126 16.40 13.80 -6.21
CA ILE A 126 17.80 13.59 -5.79
C ILE A 126 18.58 14.91 -5.74
N SER A 127 18.31 15.84 -6.67
CA SER A 127 18.90 17.18 -6.65
C SER A 127 18.51 17.96 -5.39
N GLU A 128 17.23 17.98 -5.03
CA GLU A 128 16.75 18.68 -3.83
C GLU A 128 17.37 18.09 -2.55
N MET A 129 17.54 16.77 -2.48
CA MET A 129 18.23 16.12 -1.36
C MET A 129 19.69 16.60 -1.22
N ARG A 130 20.41 16.75 -2.34
CA ARG A 130 21.80 17.22 -2.34
C ARG A 130 21.89 18.71 -2.00
N ASP A 131 21.06 19.54 -2.63
CA ASP A 131 21.06 20.99 -2.46
C ASP A 131 20.66 21.40 -1.04
N SER A 132 19.79 20.61 -0.41
CA SER A 132 19.37 20.82 0.99
C SER A 132 20.37 20.27 2.01
N GLY A 133 21.39 19.52 1.58
CA GLY A 133 22.37 18.89 2.46
C GLY A 133 21.86 17.66 3.22
N ALA A 134 20.81 16.99 2.74
CA ALA A 134 20.27 15.78 3.36
C ALA A 134 21.15 14.53 3.15
N VAL A 135 21.94 14.53 2.07
CA VAL A 135 22.73 13.37 1.65
C VAL A 135 23.92 13.15 2.60
N CYS A 136 23.94 11.98 3.22
CA CYS A 136 25.01 11.48 4.07
C CYS A 136 25.97 10.59 3.28
N LYS A 137 27.25 10.59 3.66
CA LYS A 137 28.26 9.68 3.08
C LYS A 137 28.53 8.52 4.01
N GLN A 138 28.56 7.32 3.46
CA GLN A 138 28.91 6.12 4.20
C GLN A 138 30.39 6.17 4.61
N GLN A 139 30.66 5.96 5.90
CA GLN A 139 32.01 5.60 6.36
C GLN A 139 32.13 4.08 6.23
N SER A 140 33.25 3.60 5.68
CA SER A 140 33.44 2.20 5.25
C SER A 140 32.94 1.16 6.26
N GLY A 141 32.03 0.28 5.83
CA GLY A 141 31.70 -0.99 6.52
C GLY A 141 30.46 -1.03 7.41
N LEU A 142 29.57 -0.03 7.39
CA LEU A 142 28.60 0.18 8.49
C LEU A 142 27.11 0.06 8.13
N PHE A 143 26.72 -0.01 6.85
CA PHE A 143 25.32 -0.22 6.47
C PHE A 143 25.18 -1.32 5.43
N THR A 144 24.04 -2.01 5.42
CA THR A 144 23.63 -2.92 4.35
C THR A 144 23.27 -2.18 3.06
N VAL A 145 23.23 -0.84 3.08
CA VAL A 145 23.06 -0.02 1.88
C VAL A 145 24.36 -0.10 1.07
N SER A 146 24.27 -0.69 -0.13
CA SER A 146 25.38 -0.88 -1.07
C SER A 146 25.97 0.43 -1.61
N ASP A 147 25.25 1.54 -1.40
CA ASP A 147 25.57 2.84 -1.98
C ASP A 147 26.48 3.66 -1.06
N SER A 148 27.42 4.40 -1.67
CA SER A 148 28.31 5.32 -0.95
C SER A 148 27.59 6.51 -0.29
N GLU A 149 26.36 6.77 -0.73
CA GLU A 149 25.50 7.87 -0.30
C GLU A 149 24.17 7.31 0.22
N PHE A 150 23.63 7.91 1.27
CA PHE A 150 22.32 7.55 1.82
C PHE A 150 21.62 8.79 2.37
N VAL A 151 20.32 8.68 2.64
CA VAL A 151 19.51 9.69 3.32
C VAL A 151 18.75 9.06 4.48
N TYR A 152 18.27 9.89 5.41
CA TYR A 152 17.40 9.43 6.49
C TYR A 152 15.94 9.64 6.09
N THR A 153 15.20 8.56 5.90
CA THR A 153 13.77 8.59 5.54
C THR A 153 12.86 8.39 6.74
N ASP A 154 11.62 8.87 6.64
CA ASP A 154 10.59 8.72 7.66
C ASP A 154 9.86 7.38 7.62
N SER A 155 9.18 7.07 8.74
CA SER A 155 8.30 5.91 8.90
C SER A 155 7.13 6.24 9.84
N THR A 156 7.45 6.58 11.09
CA THR A 156 6.50 6.92 12.15
C THR A 156 6.99 8.12 12.94
N TYR A 157 6.05 8.89 13.50
CA TYR A 157 6.37 10.01 14.38
C TYR A 157 5.39 10.12 15.54
N TYR A 158 5.87 10.66 16.65
CA TYR A 158 5.11 11.02 17.83
C TYR A 158 4.81 12.52 17.84
N VAL A 159 3.61 12.87 18.30
CA VAL A 159 3.15 14.23 18.60
C VAL A 159 2.89 14.31 20.10
N ASP A 160 3.52 15.26 20.78
CA ASP A 160 3.27 15.48 22.20
C ASP A 160 1.86 16.04 22.48
N PHE A 161 1.45 15.92 23.75
CA PHE A 161 0.09 16.29 24.17
C PHE A 161 -0.27 17.75 23.84
N ASP A 162 0.63 18.69 24.15
CA ASP A 162 0.35 20.13 23.98
C ASP A 162 0.22 20.51 22.49
N THR A 163 1.03 19.90 21.61
CA THR A 163 0.91 20.10 20.17
C THR A 163 -0.34 19.43 19.61
N ALA A 164 -0.68 18.23 20.09
CA ALA A 164 -1.92 17.55 19.70
C ALA A 164 -3.17 18.33 20.11
N GLU A 165 -3.17 18.95 21.31
CA GLU A 165 -4.24 19.83 21.76
C GLU A 165 -4.35 21.09 20.89
N SER A 166 -3.21 21.67 20.49
CA SER A 166 -3.17 22.82 19.58
C SER A 166 -3.76 22.49 18.20
N LEU A 167 -3.43 21.32 17.63
CA LEU A 167 -4.01 20.84 16.38
C LEU A 167 -5.52 20.57 16.50
N LEU A 168 -5.97 20.03 17.64
CA LEU A 168 -7.39 19.81 17.90
C LEU A 168 -8.15 21.14 17.98
N ASN A 169 -7.58 22.15 18.64
CA ASN A 169 -8.17 23.49 18.72
C ASN A 169 -8.30 24.12 17.33
N LEU A 170 -7.28 23.99 16.48
CA LEU A 170 -7.36 24.44 15.09
C LEU A 170 -8.47 23.70 14.33
N LEU A 171 -8.60 22.38 14.48
CA LEU A 171 -9.69 21.63 13.85
C LEU A 171 -11.08 22.13 14.31
N ASN A 172 -11.22 22.45 15.60
CA ASN A 172 -12.46 23.01 16.15
C ASN A 172 -12.79 24.39 15.55
N GLU A 173 -11.77 25.22 15.29
CA GLU A 173 -11.93 26.52 14.63
C GLU A 173 -12.28 26.39 13.14
N LEU A 174 -11.67 25.42 12.44
CA LEU A 174 -11.90 25.17 11.02
C LEU A 174 -13.25 24.50 10.75
N GLY A 175 -13.74 23.71 11.71
CA GLY A 175 -14.86 22.80 11.49
C GLY A 175 -14.47 21.57 10.66
N PRO A 176 -15.44 20.81 10.14
CA PRO A 176 -15.18 19.64 9.30
C PRO A 176 -14.32 20.01 8.08
N LEU A 177 -13.20 19.32 7.91
CA LEU A 177 -12.32 19.52 6.76
C LEU A 177 -13.03 19.08 5.47
N SER A 178 -12.93 19.90 4.44
CA SER A 178 -13.44 19.60 3.10
C SER A 178 -12.34 19.25 2.09
N CYS A 179 -11.08 19.18 2.54
CA CYS A 179 -9.91 18.89 1.71
C CYS A 179 -9.02 17.83 2.36
N GLU A 180 -8.20 17.17 1.54
CA GLU A 180 -7.23 16.17 1.99
C GLU A 180 -6.02 16.85 2.65
N ILE A 181 -5.67 16.40 3.86
CA ILE A 181 -4.47 16.83 4.60
C ILE A 181 -3.57 15.62 4.80
N ASP A 182 -2.33 15.70 4.32
CA ASP A 182 -1.35 14.63 4.41
C ASP A 182 -0.64 14.66 5.76
N ALA A 183 -0.70 13.56 6.51
CA ALA A 183 -0.14 13.48 7.86
C ALA A 183 1.38 13.74 7.90
N TYR A 184 2.13 13.49 6.83
CA TYR A 184 3.58 13.71 6.78
C TYR A 184 3.89 14.98 6.01
N GLY A 185 3.35 15.10 4.80
CA GLY A 185 3.54 16.23 3.90
C GLY A 185 3.03 17.54 4.48
N ASP A 186 1.91 17.56 5.20
CA ASP A 186 1.35 18.81 5.70
C ASP A 186 1.77 19.15 7.13
N PHE A 187 2.08 18.14 7.97
CA PHE A 187 2.55 18.38 9.33
C PHE A 187 4.06 18.48 9.43
N LEU A 188 4.83 17.52 8.91
CA LEU A 188 6.28 17.50 9.12
C LEU A 188 7.01 18.61 8.34
N GLN A 189 6.52 19.00 7.15
CA GLN A 189 7.11 20.12 6.38
C GLN A 189 6.94 21.47 7.08
N ALA A 190 5.98 21.61 8.00
CA ALA A 190 5.78 22.84 8.77
C ALA A 190 6.79 23.02 9.93
N LEU A 191 7.61 22.00 10.21
CA LEU A 191 8.42 21.93 11.40
C LEU A 191 9.92 22.16 11.12
N GLY A 192 10.61 22.60 12.17
CA GLY A 192 12.04 22.86 12.12
C GLY A 192 12.38 24.31 11.71
N PRO A 193 13.59 24.78 12.04
CA PRO A 193 14.01 26.16 11.86
C PRO A 193 14.10 26.62 10.40
N LYS A 194 14.21 25.69 9.44
CA LYS A 194 14.27 25.98 8.00
C LYS A 194 12.96 25.69 7.25
N ALA A 195 11.86 25.40 7.96
CA ALA A 195 10.56 25.22 7.33
C ALA A 195 10.09 26.49 6.60
N THR A 196 9.58 26.33 5.38
CA THR A 196 8.99 27.42 4.60
C THR A 196 7.53 27.12 4.29
N VAL A 197 6.72 28.17 4.08
CA VAL A 197 5.30 28.01 3.72
C VAL A 197 5.11 27.54 2.27
N GLU A 198 6.18 27.47 1.48
CA GLU A 198 6.08 27.28 0.02
C GLU A 198 5.44 25.93 -0.36
N TYR A 199 5.65 24.89 0.45
CA TYR A 199 5.09 23.57 0.21
C TYR A 199 3.55 23.57 0.18
N THR A 200 2.88 24.54 0.81
CA THR A 200 1.42 24.55 0.90
C THR A 200 0.76 24.69 -0.47
N ASN A 201 1.50 25.23 -1.45
CA ASN A 201 1.05 25.38 -2.84
C ASN A 201 1.26 24.11 -3.69
N ASN A 202 1.98 23.10 -3.17
CA ASN A 202 2.22 21.85 -3.89
C ASN A 202 1.01 20.91 -3.76
N THR A 203 0.23 20.82 -4.84
CA THR A 203 -0.98 19.98 -4.91
C THR A 203 -0.74 18.58 -5.46
N THR A 204 0.51 18.22 -5.82
CA THR A 204 0.81 16.92 -6.46
C THR A 204 0.48 15.69 -5.60
N ASN A 205 0.36 15.86 -4.29
CA ASN A 205 0.11 14.78 -3.34
C ASN A 205 -1.37 14.59 -2.99
N VAL A 206 -2.29 15.48 -3.39
CA VAL A 206 -3.72 15.33 -3.09
C VAL A 206 -4.47 14.62 -4.21
N THR A 207 -5.49 13.86 -3.84
CA THR A 207 -6.32 13.16 -4.84
C THR A 207 -7.25 14.11 -5.59
N LYS A 208 -7.67 15.19 -4.91
CA LYS A 208 -8.54 16.22 -5.47
C LYS A 208 -8.09 17.59 -4.97
N GLU A 209 -7.91 18.51 -5.91
CA GLU A 209 -7.59 19.90 -5.61
C GLU A 209 -8.86 20.65 -5.17
N GLU A 210 -9.03 20.80 -3.87
CA GLU A 210 -10.12 21.59 -3.29
C GLU A 210 -9.68 23.06 -3.15
N SER A 211 -10.62 23.99 -3.38
CA SER A 211 -10.31 25.42 -3.46
C SER A 211 -9.75 26.01 -2.15
N ASN A 212 -10.04 25.41 -1.01
CA ASN A 212 -9.56 25.84 0.31
C ASN A 212 -8.30 25.10 0.80
N LEU A 213 -7.75 24.16 0.02
CA LEU A 213 -6.61 23.33 0.42
C LEU A 213 -5.40 24.17 0.86
N VAL A 214 -5.00 25.13 0.02
CA VAL A 214 -3.83 25.99 0.29
C VAL A 214 -4.05 26.82 1.55
N GLU A 215 -5.26 27.36 1.74
CA GLU A 215 -5.60 28.17 2.92
C GLU A 215 -5.48 27.35 4.21
N ILE A 216 -6.03 26.13 4.22
CA ILE A 216 -5.98 25.24 5.39
C ILE A 216 -4.53 24.82 5.68
N ARG A 217 -3.76 24.44 4.66
CA ARG A 217 -2.34 24.10 4.82
C ARG A 217 -1.52 25.26 5.36
N GLN A 218 -1.80 26.50 4.92
CA GLN A 218 -1.17 27.68 5.48
C GLN A 218 -1.54 27.87 6.96
N LYS A 219 -2.80 27.67 7.36
CA LYS A 219 -3.18 27.76 8.78
C LYS A 219 -2.45 26.72 9.63
N ILE A 220 -2.34 25.48 9.14
CA ILE A 220 -1.54 24.42 9.76
C ILE A 220 -0.07 24.84 9.89
N PHE A 221 0.53 25.36 8.81
CA PHE A 221 1.91 25.85 8.83
C PHE A 221 2.13 26.91 9.90
N HIS A 222 1.27 27.93 9.95
CA HIS A 222 1.42 29.03 10.91
C HIS A 222 1.25 28.58 12.36
N LEU A 223 0.38 27.60 12.61
CA LEU A 223 0.23 26.98 13.93
C LEU A 223 1.49 26.22 14.34
N LEU A 224 2.03 25.38 13.44
CA LEU A 224 3.12 24.47 13.75
C LEU A 224 4.51 25.11 13.68
N ARG A 225 4.65 26.23 12.96
CA ARG A 225 5.94 26.91 12.77
C ARG A 225 6.59 27.24 14.13
N GLY A 226 7.82 26.81 14.30
CA GLY A 226 8.59 26.99 15.54
C GLY A 226 8.46 25.83 16.53
N THR A 227 7.58 24.86 16.26
CA THR A 227 7.52 23.60 16.99
C THR A 227 8.76 22.75 16.66
N PRO A 228 9.44 22.17 17.67
CA PRO A 228 10.60 21.31 17.43
C PRO A 228 10.25 20.03 16.64
N LEU A 229 11.11 19.69 15.69
CA LEU A 229 11.15 18.36 15.06
C LEU A 229 12.40 17.62 15.56
N ASN A 230 12.19 16.72 16.51
CA ASN A 230 13.20 15.81 17.02
C ASN A 230 13.22 14.55 16.15
N VAL A 231 14.39 13.95 15.97
CA VAL A 231 14.55 12.75 15.16
C VAL A 231 15.40 11.73 15.91
N ILE A 232 14.90 10.50 15.96
CA ILE A 232 15.62 9.33 16.47
C ILE A 232 16.13 8.56 15.26
N LEU A 233 17.44 8.61 15.05
CA LEU A 233 18.11 7.89 13.99
C LEU A 233 18.29 6.44 14.43
N LEU A 234 17.72 5.51 13.67
CA LEU A 234 17.88 4.08 13.86
C LEU A 234 18.89 3.60 12.82
N ASN A 235 20.18 3.73 13.14
CA ASN A 235 21.27 3.51 12.18
C ASN A 235 21.40 2.05 11.76
N ASN A 236 20.97 1.13 12.61
CA ASN A 236 20.80 -0.28 12.30
C ASN A 236 19.31 -0.63 12.13
N SER A 237 18.72 -0.14 11.04
CA SER A 237 17.33 -0.42 10.71
C SER A 237 17.14 -0.75 9.23
N LYS A 238 16.00 -1.37 8.95
CA LYS A 238 15.50 -1.67 7.62
C LYS A 238 14.06 -1.23 7.54
N PHE A 239 13.75 -0.61 6.41
CA PHE A 239 12.45 -0.07 6.10
C PHE A 239 11.93 -0.76 4.85
N TYR A 240 10.79 -1.42 4.98
CA TYR A 240 10.13 -2.13 3.90
C TYR A 240 8.77 -1.49 3.66
N HIS A 241 8.51 -1.07 2.42
CA HIS A 241 7.23 -0.51 2.02
C HIS A 241 6.51 -1.54 1.14
N VAL A 242 5.29 -1.90 1.56
CA VAL A 242 4.46 -2.91 0.93
C VAL A 242 3.20 -2.24 0.35
N GLY A 243 3.39 -1.16 -0.40
CA GLY A 243 2.30 -0.31 -0.90
C GLY A 243 2.02 -0.42 -2.40
N THR A 244 2.78 -1.26 -3.12
CA THR A 244 2.56 -1.56 -4.55
C THR A 244 2.49 -3.07 -4.80
N THR A 245 1.84 -3.47 -5.89
CA THR A 245 1.83 -4.86 -6.37
C THR A 245 3.24 -5.44 -6.56
N SER A 246 4.18 -4.65 -7.08
CA SER A 246 5.56 -5.12 -7.33
C SER A 246 6.32 -5.33 -6.02
N GLU A 247 6.22 -4.39 -5.07
CA GLU A 247 6.82 -4.55 -3.73
C GLU A 247 6.18 -5.72 -2.97
N TYR A 248 4.85 -5.86 -3.05
CA TYR A 248 4.12 -6.95 -2.40
C TYR A 248 4.58 -8.32 -2.92
N LEU A 249 4.74 -8.49 -4.23
CA LEU A 249 5.30 -9.71 -4.80
C LEU A 249 6.75 -9.93 -4.33
N PHE A 250 7.61 -8.92 -4.51
CA PHE A 250 9.03 -9.03 -4.18
C PHE A 250 9.24 -9.40 -2.70
N HIS A 251 8.64 -8.66 -1.77
CA HIS A 251 8.82 -8.88 -0.34
C HIS A 251 8.28 -10.22 0.14
N LEU A 252 7.17 -10.71 -0.44
CA LEU A 252 6.58 -11.97 -0.03
C LEU A 252 7.19 -13.20 -0.71
N THR A 253 7.89 -13.05 -1.84
CA THR A 253 8.35 -14.20 -2.64
C THR A 253 9.85 -14.23 -2.93
N GLU A 254 10.53 -13.09 -3.00
CA GLU A 254 11.93 -12.97 -3.44
C GLU A 254 12.86 -12.40 -2.36
N ASP A 255 12.36 -11.55 -1.45
CA ASP A 255 13.18 -10.88 -0.42
C ASP A 255 13.60 -11.84 0.70
N GLU A 256 14.69 -12.56 0.49
CA GLU A 256 15.24 -13.52 1.46
C GLU A 256 15.54 -12.88 2.82
N VAL A 257 15.91 -11.60 2.84
CA VAL A 257 16.29 -10.88 4.06
C VAL A 257 15.06 -10.66 4.92
N LEU A 258 14.02 -10.00 4.38
CA LEU A 258 12.77 -9.77 5.11
C LEU A 258 12.14 -11.10 5.55
N ARG A 259 12.13 -12.09 4.63
CA ARG A 259 11.54 -13.40 4.89
C ARG A 259 12.24 -14.11 6.04
N THR A 260 13.56 -14.04 6.11
CA THR A 260 14.34 -14.65 7.20
C THR A 260 14.13 -13.90 8.52
N GLU A 261 14.13 -12.57 8.51
CA GLU A 261 14.03 -11.76 9.72
C GLU A 261 12.65 -11.84 10.39
N LEU A 262 11.58 -11.87 9.60
CA LEU A 262 10.22 -12.03 10.12
C LEU A 262 9.77 -13.50 10.23
N GLY A 263 10.54 -14.45 9.69
CA GLY A 263 10.13 -15.86 9.61
C GLY A 263 8.93 -16.07 8.68
N LEU A 264 8.88 -15.36 7.55
CA LEU A 264 7.78 -15.46 6.59
C LEU A 264 7.76 -16.84 5.93
N LEU A 265 6.58 -17.43 5.92
CA LEU A 265 6.30 -18.73 5.33
C LEU A 265 6.07 -18.58 3.81
N SER A 266 6.28 -19.67 3.06
CA SER A 266 5.80 -19.77 1.68
C SER A 266 4.34 -20.20 1.61
N SER A 267 3.85 -20.87 2.65
CA SER A 267 2.44 -21.19 2.80
C SER A 267 2.00 -20.95 4.24
N ALA A 268 1.00 -20.10 4.42
CA ALA A 268 0.44 -19.79 5.72
C ALA A 268 -1.07 -20.03 5.71
N PHE A 269 -1.57 -20.79 6.68
CA PHE A 269 -2.98 -21.09 6.82
C PHE A 269 -3.66 -21.56 5.52
N SER A 270 -3.04 -22.48 4.78
CA SER A 270 -3.54 -22.97 3.48
C SER A 270 -3.50 -24.49 3.41
N VAL A 271 -4.22 -25.09 2.44
CA VAL A 271 -4.38 -26.54 2.29
C VAL A 271 -3.93 -27.03 0.91
N ASN A 272 -3.37 -28.24 0.85
CA ASN A 272 -2.91 -28.97 -0.34
C ASN A 272 -1.88 -28.19 -1.18
N MET A 273 -0.79 -27.78 -0.55
CA MET A 273 0.36 -27.27 -1.27
C MET A 273 1.14 -28.40 -1.93
N ASN A 274 1.44 -28.24 -3.21
CA ASN A 274 2.43 -29.06 -3.90
C ASN A 274 3.84 -28.53 -3.63
N GLU A 275 4.81 -29.44 -3.49
CA GLU A 275 6.25 -29.12 -3.39
C GLU A 275 6.74 -28.28 -4.58
N ASP A 276 6.09 -28.40 -5.75
CA ASP A 276 6.37 -27.66 -6.99
C ASP A 276 6.03 -26.15 -6.93
N SER A 277 5.47 -25.65 -5.82
CA SER A 277 5.12 -24.23 -5.62
C SER A 277 6.30 -23.38 -5.12
N SER A 278 7.53 -23.86 -5.33
CA SER A 278 8.76 -23.22 -4.85
C SER A 278 8.88 -21.77 -5.36
N GLY A 279 9.06 -20.83 -4.43
CA GLY A 279 9.17 -19.40 -4.77
C GLY A 279 7.83 -18.67 -4.93
N SER A 280 6.70 -19.27 -4.57
CA SER A 280 5.41 -18.58 -4.42
C SER A 280 5.03 -18.36 -2.96
N CYS A 281 4.07 -17.48 -2.70
CA CYS A 281 3.51 -17.24 -1.37
C CYS A 281 2.00 -17.47 -1.38
N ILE A 282 1.52 -18.39 -0.54
CA ILE A 282 0.11 -18.76 -0.53
C ILE A 282 -0.47 -18.63 0.88
N MET A 283 -1.49 -17.80 1.01
CA MET A 283 -2.06 -17.40 2.29
C MET A 283 -3.57 -17.67 2.30
N TYR A 284 -4.10 -18.24 3.38
CA TYR A 284 -5.55 -18.34 3.57
C TYR A 284 -6.29 -18.94 2.36
N SER A 285 -5.73 -19.95 1.70
CA SER A 285 -6.25 -20.46 0.42
C SER A 285 -6.39 -21.98 0.39
N ILE A 286 -7.36 -22.45 -0.40
CA ILE A 286 -7.59 -23.87 -0.66
C ILE A 286 -7.22 -24.16 -2.11
N LEU A 287 -6.27 -25.06 -2.31
CA LEU A 287 -5.85 -25.52 -3.62
C LEU A 287 -6.26 -26.98 -3.80
N ASP A 288 -6.58 -27.36 -5.04
CA ASP A 288 -6.60 -28.77 -5.41
C ASP A 288 -5.14 -29.28 -5.59
N PRO A 289 -4.82 -30.54 -5.24
CA PRO A 289 -3.48 -31.11 -5.45
C PRO A 289 -2.99 -31.11 -6.90
N SER A 290 -3.85 -30.91 -7.90
CA SER A 290 -3.44 -30.79 -9.30
C SER A 290 -3.14 -29.34 -9.73
N CYS A 291 -3.23 -28.37 -8.83
CA CYS A 291 -2.91 -26.98 -9.10
C CYS A 291 -1.40 -26.73 -9.23
N SER A 292 -1.05 -25.72 -10.04
CA SER A 292 0.32 -25.20 -10.15
C SER A 292 0.34 -23.68 -9.95
N VAL A 293 1.22 -23.18 -9.09
CA VAL A 293 1.42 -21.74 -8.87
C VAL A 293 2.86 -21.38 -9.27
N GLY A 294 2.99 -20.50 -10.25
CA GLY A 294 4.28 -20.03 -10.75
C GLY A 294 5.07 -19.25 -9.70
N ALA A 295 6.40 -19.28 -9.82
CA ALA A 295 7.30 -18.54 -8.94
C ALA A 295 7.04 -17.02 -8.99
N GLY A 296 7.31 -16.34 -7.88
CA GLY A 296 7.07 -14.91 -7.71
C GLY A 296 5.59 -14.54 -7.55
N SER A 297 4.67 -15.51 -7.45
CA SER A 297 3.23 -15.25 -7.34
C SER A 297 2.74 -15.27 -5.90
N VAL A 298 1.71 -14.46 -5.63
CA VAL A 298 0.97 -14.46 -4.36
C VAL A 298 -0.48 -14.89 -4.61
N VAL A 299 -0.93 -15.91 -3.89
CA VAL A 299 -2.34 -16.33 -3.86
C VAL A 299 -2.87 -16.16 -2.45
N GLU A 300 -3.89 -15.31 -2.27
CA GLU A 300 -4.49 -15.06 -0.97
C GLU A 300 -6.01 -15.15 -0.97
N TYR A 301 -6.59 -15.63 0.13
CA TYR A 301 -8.04 -15.70 0.35
C TYR A 301 -8.81 -16.38 -0.80
N SER A 302 -8.20 -17.36 -1.48
CA SER A 302 -8.70 -17.88 -2.76
C SER A 302 -8.98 -19.38 -2.73
N ARG A 303 -9.82 -19.83 -3.67
CA ARG A 303 -10.14 -21.25 -3.92
C ARG A 303 -9.77 -21.61 -5.35
N LEU A 304 -8.88 -22.58 -5.52
CA LEU A 304 -8.42 -23.03 -6.83
C LEU A 304 -8.88 -24.47 -7.07
N GLY A 305 -9.74 -24.67 -8.10
CA GLY A 305 -10.23 -25.98 -8.50
C GLY A 305 -9.17 -26.85 -9.20
N ALA A 306 -9.51 -28.11 -9.46
CA ALA A 306 -8.61 -29.07 -10.10
C ALA A 306 -8.05 -28.56 -11.45
N GLY A 307 -6.74 -28.74 -11.66
CA GLY A 307 -6.03 -28.38 -12.88
C GLY A 307 -5.87 -26.88 -13.11
N VAL A 308 -6.07 -26.04 -12.09
CA VAL A 308 -5.84 -24.60 -12.20
C VAL A 308 -4.34 -24.29 -12.25
N SER A 309 -3.93 -23.43 -13.18
CA SER A 309 -2.56 -22.92 -13.26
C SER A 309 -2.51 -21.41 -13.08
N VAL A 310 -1.65 -20.93 -12.19
CA VAL A 310 -1.37 -19.50 -11.99
C VAL A 310 0.03 -19.20 -12.54
N GLY A 311 0.12 -18.32 -13.53
CA GLY A 311 1.41 -17.86 -14.06
C GLY A 311 2.27 -17.15 -13.02
N GLY A 312 3.58 -17.11 -13.25
CA GLY A 312 4.54 -16.48 -12.33
C GLY A 312 4.38 -14.96 -12.25
N GLY A 313 4.81 -14.38 -11.13
CA GLY A 313 4.73 -12.93 -10.88
C GLY A 313 3.29 -12.40 -10.87
N SER A 314 2.32 -13.19 -10.43
CA SER A 314 0.89 -12.82 -10.43
C SER A 314 0.33 -12.71 -9.01
N ILE A 315 -0.67 -11.85 -8.83
CA ILE A 315 -1.44 -11.73 -7.59
C ILE A 315 -2.87 -12.20 -7.85
N VAL A 316 -3.31 -13.21 -7.11
CA VAL A 316 -4.70 -13.68 -7.10
C VAL A 316 -5.24 -13.52 -5.69
N SER A 317 -6.19 -12.61 -5.49
CA SER A 317 -6.69 -12.24 -4.17
C SER A 317 -8.20 -12.34 -4.09
N SER A 318 -8.73 -13.06 -3.10
CA SER A 318 -10.18 -13.23 -2.90
C SER A 318 -10.91 -13.81 -4.12
N CYS A 319 -10.32 -14.76 -4.85
CA CYS A 319 -10.92 -15.32 -6.07
C CYS A 319 -11.38 -16.77 -5.90
N TRP A 320 -12.42 -17.17 -6.64
CA TRP A 320 -12.82 -18.57 -6.79
C TRP A 320 -12.63 -19.02 -8.23
N ILE A 321 -11.56 -19.77 -8.47
CA ILE A 321 -11.14 -20.21 -9.81
C ILE A 321 -11.73 -21.58 -10.12
N GLY A 322 -12.37 -21.70 -11.29
CA GLY A 322 -12.98 -22.95 -11.74
C GLY A 322 -11.94 -23.98 -12.21
N PRO A 323 -12.30 -25.29 -12.28
CA PRO A 323 -11.37 -26.33 -12.73
C PRO A 323 -10.84 -26.07 -14.14
N GLY A 324 -9.54 -26.30 -14.35
CA GLY A 324 -8.86 -26.18 -15.64
C GLY A 324 -8.61 -24.76 -16.14
N GLU A 325 -8.94 -23.72 -15.35
CA GLU A 325 -8.67 -22.34 -15.74
C GLU A 325 -7.18 -21.98 -15.57
N SER A 326 -6.64 -21.23 -16.54
CA SER A 326 -5.23 -20.81 -16.55
C SER A 326 -5.11 -19.30 -16.47
N VAL A 327 -4.59 -18.82 -15.34
CA VAL A 327 -4.28 -17.41 -15.09
C VAL A 327 -2.92 -17.07 -15.71
N PRO A 328 -2.82 -16.05 -16.58
CA PRO A 328 -1.56 -15.63 -17.17
C PRO A 328 -0.53 -15.13 -16.15
N ALA A 329 0.72 -15.01 -16.57
CA ALA A 329 1.81 -14.43 -15.77
C ALA A 329 1.75 -12.89 -15.73
N GLY A 330 2.25 -12.29 -14.65
CA GLY A 330 2.36 -10.83 -14.53
C GLY A 330 1.03 -10.11 -14.36
N VAL A 331 0.01 -10.79 -13.81
CA VAL A 331 -1.35 -10.25 -13.69
C VAL A 331 -1.78 -10.11 -12.23
N PHE A 332 -2.54 -9.07 -11.95
CA PHE A 332 -3.29 -8.90 -10.72
C PHE A 332 -4.77 -9.23 -11.00
N MET A 333 -5.38 -10.07 -10.18
CA MET A 333 -6.81 -10.36 -10.19
C MET A 333 -7.37 -10.34 -8.77
N HIS A 334 -8.49 -9.64 -8.57
CA HIS A 334 -9.14 -9.54 -7.27
C HIS A 334 -10.66 -9.49 -7.39
N SER A 335 -11.39 -10.32 -6.64
CA SER A 335 -12.85 -10.28 -6.64
C SER A 335 -13.39 -9.50 -5.44
N VAL A 336 -14.30 -8.57 -5.71
CA VAL A 336 -14.99 -7.72 -4.74
C VAL A 336 -16.48 -8.07 -4.74
N CYS A 337 -17.08 -8.20 -3.56
CA CYS A 337 -18.53 -8.28 -3.42
C CYS A 337 -19.11 -6.87 -3.38
N VAL A 338 -20.16 -6.61 -4.15
CA VAL A 338 -20.77 -5.28 -4.29
C VAL A 338 -22.27 -5.37 -4.07
N ASN A 339 -22.87 -4.31 -3.55
CA ASN A 339 -24.31 -4.11 -3.51
C ASN A 339 -24.73 -3.42 -4.82
N HIS A 340 -25.30 -4.19 -5.74
CA HIS A 340 -25.79 -3.69 -7.02
C HIS A 340 -27.30 -3.89 -7.11
N GLN A 341 -28.07 -2.80 -7.24
CA GLN A 341 -29.54 -2.83 -7.30
C GLN A 341 -30.18 -3.61 -6.13
N GLU A 342 -29.72 -3.33 -4.90
CA GLU A 342 -30.18 -3.99 -3.67
C GLU A 342 -29.91 -5.51 -3.61
N GLN A 343 -29.09 -6.05 -4.51
CA GLN A 343 -28.65 -7.43 -4.52
C GLN A 343 -27.13 -7.52 -4.38
N THR A 344 -26.66 -8.65 -3.86
CA THR A 344 -25.23 -8.95 -3.84
C THR A 344 -24.78 -9.36 -5.23
N GLY A 345 -23.78 -8.65 -5.76
CA GLY A 345 -23.08 -8.96 -6.99
C GLY A 345 -21.58 -9.16 -6.75
N PHE A 346 -20.90 -9.68 -7.76
CA PHE A 346 -19.47 -9.99 -7.71
C PHE A 346 -18.77 -9.39 -8.92
N VAL A 347 -17.69 -8.65 -8.67
CA VAL A 347 -16.86 -8.02 -9.71
C VAL A 347 -15.42 -8.47 -9.53
N THR A 348 -14.83 -9.06 -10.56
CA THR A 348 -13.41 -9.43 -10.57
C THR A 348 -12.65 -8.42 -11.40
N VAL A 349 -11.89 -7.57 -10.72
CA VAL A 349 -11.01 -6.60 -11.37
C VAL A 349 -9.70 -7.28 -11.77
N PHE A 350 -9.10 -6.82 -12.85
CA PHE A 350 -7.81 -7.34 -13.31
C PHE A 350 -6.95 -6.24 -13.93
N PHE A 351 -5.65 -6.29 -13.66
CA PHE A 351 -4.65 -5.31 -14.11
C PHE A 351 -3.31 -5.99 -14.37
N GLY A 352 -2.46 -5.39 -15.19
CA GLY A 352 -1.04 -5.75 -15.23
C GLY A 352 -0.36 -5.32 -13.93
N ILE A 353 0.61 -6.10 -13.44
CA ILE A 353 1.35 -5.75 -12.20
C ILE A 353 2.00 -4.36 -12.27
N LYS A 354 2.34 -3.90 -13.48
CA LYS A 354 2.99 -2.60 -13.75
C LYS A 354 2.05 -1.54 -14.33
N ASP A 355 0.75 -1.80 -14.41
CA ASP A 355 -0.21 -0.80 -14.92
C ASP A 355 -0.30 0.39 -13.96
N ASN A 356 -0.29 1.60 -14.51
CA ASN A 356 -0.36 2.83 -13.72
C ASN A 356 -1.82 3.25 -13.50
N LEU A 357 -2.42 2.75 -12.42
CA LEU A 357 -3.83 3.04 -12.10
C LEU A 357 -4.08 4.49 -11.65
N LYS A 358 -3.02 5.19 -11.22
CA LYS A 358 -3.09 6.60 -10.81
C LYS A 358 -3.07 7.56 -11.99
N HIS A 359 -2.51 7.13 -13.12
CA HIS A 359 -2.43 8.00 -14.29
C HIS A 359 -3.84 8.32 -14.80
N SER A 360 -4.13 9.62 -14.87
CA SER A 360 -5.38 10.14 -15.38
C SER A 360 -5.12 11.07 -16.56
N VAL A 361 -6.03 11.06 -17.53
CA VAL A 361 -6.06 12.01 -18.64
C VAL A 361 -7.13 13.07 -18.43
N HIS A 362 -6.95 14.25 -19.04
CA HIS A 362 -7.84 15.40 -18.85
C HIS A 362 -9.26 15.20 -19.39
N ALA A 363 -9.43 14.33 -20.40
CA ALA A 363 -10.73 14.05 -21.00
C ALA A 363 -10.78 12.65 -21.61
N PRO A 364 -11.98 12.04 -21.77
CA PRO A 364 -12.14 10.74 -22.44
C PRO A 364 -11.59 10.72 -23.88
N ALA A 365 -11.52 11.86 -24.56
CA ALA A 365 -10.91 11.98 -25.89
C ALA A 365 -9.41 11.64 -25.92
N CYS A 366 -8.72 11.72 -24.78
CA CYS A 366 -7.29 11.41 -24.64
C CYS A 366 -7.03 9.96 -24.19
N MET A 367 -8.02 9.07 -24.32
CA MET A 367 -7.94 7.69 -23.83
C MET A 367 -6.79 6.85 -24.42
N GLU A 368 -6.22 7.26 -25.55
CA GLU A 368 -5.07 6.58 -26.17
C GLU A 368 -3.78 6.62 -25.32
N GLU A 369 -3.71 7.56 -24.38
CA GLU A 369 -2.60 7.70 -23.44
C GLU A 369 -2.70 6.70 -22.27
N LEU A 370 -3.91 6.22 -21.95
CA LEU A 370 -4.12 5.20 -20.93
C LEU A 370 -3.62 3.84 -21.42
N LYS A 371 -2.63 3.27 -20.72
CA LYS A 371 -2.04 1.97 -21.04
C LYS A 371 -2.55 0.89 -20.11
N PHE A 372 -3.12 -0.18 -20.68
CA PHE A 372 -3.62 -1.36 -19.97
C PHE A 372 -2.97 -2.61 -20.56
N PHE A 373 -2.23 -3.38 -19.75
CA PHE A 373 -1.39 -4.48 -20.23
C PHE A 373 -0.44 -4.08 -21.38
N GLY A 374 0.07 -2.85 -21.36
CA GLY A 374 0.94 -2.29 -22.39
C GLY A 374 0.24 -1.88 -23.70
N PHE A 375 -1.06 -2.12 -23.84
CA PHE A 375 -1.87 -1.66 -24.97
C PHE A 375 -2.59 -0.35 -24.64
N THR A 376 -3.04 0.39 -25.65
CA THR A 376 -3.99 1.50 -25.41
C THR A 376 -5.31 0.94 -24.89
N LEU A 377 -5.99 1.68 -24.02
CA LEU A 377 -7.31 1.27 -23.52
C LEU A 377 -8.31 1.08 -24.67
N SER A 378 -8.31 1.97 -25.67
CA SER A 378 -9.11 1.85 -26.90
C SER A 378 -8.88 0.52 -27.65
N LYS A 379 -7.62 0.06 -27.73
CA LYS A 379 -7.29 -1.25 -28.32
C LYS A 379 -7.81 -2.41 -27.46
N CYS A 380 -7.83 -2.27 -26.13
CA CYS A 380 -8.39 -3.30 -25.25
C CYS A 380 -9.90 -3.43 -25.42
N LEU A 381 -10.61 -2.29 -25.52
CA LEU A 381 -12.06 -2.24 -25.71
C LEU A 381 -12.50 -2.90 -27.02
N SER A 382 -11.70 -2.79 -28.09
CA SER A 382 -12.01 -3.43 -29.37
C SER A 382 -11.97 -4.96 -29.29
N PHE A 383 -11.17 -5.55 -28.40
CA PHE A 383 -11.20 -7.00 -28.14
C PHE A 383 -12.51 -7.46 -27.47
N TRP A 384 -13.23 -6.56 -26.82
CA TRP A 384 -14.50 -6.87 -26.13
C TRP A 384 -15.73 -6.37 -26.89
N GLU A 385 -15.53 -5.84 -28.10
CA GLU A 385 -16.57 -5.16 -28.90
C GLU A 385 -17.31 -4.07 -28.12
N MET A 386 -16.58 -3.36 -27.25
CA MET A 386 -17.10 -2.21 -26.50
C MET A 386 -16.88 -0.93 -27.30
N ASP A 387 -17.92 -0.10 -27.38
CA ASP A 387 -17.84 1.20 -28.06
C ASP A 387 -17.18 2.25 -27.15
N ASN A 388 -16.16 2.92 -27.68
CA ASN A 388 -15.40 3.96 -26.99
C ASN A 388 -16.31 5.11 -26.55
N GLU A 389 -17.32 5.47 -27.34
CA GLU A 389 -18.25 6.58 -27.02
C GLU A 389 -19.20 6.24 -25.87
N SER A 390 -19.43 4.95 -25.63
CA SER A 390 -20.29 4.45 -24.54
C SER A 390 -19.53 4.24 -23.22
N LEU A 391 -18.20 4.39 -23.24
CA LEU A 391 -17.36 4.11 -22.08
C LEU A 391 -17.55 5.15 -20.98
N ARG A 392 -17.89 4.66 -19.80
CA ARG A 392 -18.18 5.50 -18.64
C ARG A 392 -17.00 5.54 -17.67
N PHE A 393 -16.69 6.72 -17.15
CA PHE A 393 -15.75 6.91 -16.06
C PHE A 393 -16.48 7.37 -14.80
N SER A 394 -16.15 6.79 -13.65
CA SER A 394 -16.61 7.23 -12.33
C SER A 394 -15.74 8.38 -11.77
N GLY A 395 -16.25 9.16 -10.83
CA GLY A 395 -15.41 10.04 -10.01
C GLY A 395 -14.70 11.21 -10.73
N GLY A 396 -15.16 11.61 -11.92
CA GLY A 396 -14.73 12.83 -12.59
C GLY A 396 -13.32 12.84 -13.22
N SER A 397 -12.50 11.79 -13.01
CA SER A 397 -11.18 11.65 -13.64
C SER A 397 -11.12 10.43 -14.55
N CYS A 398 -10.43 10.58 -15.69
CA CYS A 398 -10.32 9.53 -16.71
C CYS A 398 -9.07 8.68 -16.46
N SER A 399 -9.21 7.60 -15.69
CA SER A 399 -8.11 6.69 -15.34
C SER A 399 -8.56 5.22 -15.40
N LEU A 400 -7.60 4.28 -15.34
CA LEU A 400 -7.91 2.85 -15.23
C LEU A 400 -8.65 2.49 -13.93
N TRP A 401 -8.50 3.30 -12.88
CA TRP A 401 -9.22 3.13 -11.63
C TRP A 401 -10.72 3.42 -11.77
N ASN A 402 -11.06 4.35 -12.66
CA ASN A 402 -12.39 4.91 -12.82
C ASN A 402 -13.15 4.41 -14.05
N VAL A 403 -12.50 3.69 -14.96
CA VAL A 403 -13.16 3.14 -16.15
C VAL A 403 -14.11 2.01 -15.78
N CYS A 404 -15.35 2.09 -16.25
CA CYS A 404 -16.38 1.07 -16.03
C CYS A 404 -16.24 -0.06 -17.06
N MET A 405 -15.36 -1.03 -16.78
CA MET A 405 -15.08 -2.14 -17.69
C MET A 405 -15.15 -3.53 -17.04
N PHE A 406 -15.39 -3.61 -15.73
CA PHE A 406 -15.42 -4.89 -15.02
C PHE A 406 -16.85 -5.42 -14.89
N PRO A 407 -17.15 -6.63 -15.40
CA PRO A 407 -18.49 -7.19 -15.36
C PRO A 407 -19.02 -7.45 -13.94
N VAL A 408 -20.29 -7.12 -13.70
CA VAL A 408 -21.03 -7.54 -12.51
C VAL A 408 -21.67 -8.90 -12.77
N CYS A 409 -21.39 -9.88 -11.91
CA CYS A 409 -21.93 -11.23 -11.99
C CYS A 409 -22.68 -11.62 -10.71
N CYS A 410 -23.47 -12.69 -10.77
CA CYS A 410 -24.27 -13.17 -9.63
C CYS A 410 -23.49 -14.05 -8.65
N ASP A 411 -22.31 -14.56 -9.05
CA ASP A 411 -21.44 -15.37 -8.19
C ASP A 411 -19.96 -15.12 -8.48
N GLN A 412 -19.10 -15.48 -7.52
CA GLN A 412 -17.66 -15.23 -7.57
C GLN A 412 -16.96 -16.00 -8.70
N ARG A 413 -17.40 -17.23 -9.02
CA ARG A 413 -16.78 -18.06 -10.07
C ARG A 413 -17.08 -17.52 -11.45
N SER A 414 -18.34 -17.16 -11.71
CA SER A 414 -18.73 -16.56 -13.00
C SER A 414 -18.04 -15.21 -13.19
N SER A 415 -17.96 -14.39 -12.14
CA SER A 415 -17.19 -13.13 -12.15
C SER A 415 -15.73 -13.35 -12.55
N PHE A 416 -15.05 -14.32 -11.93
CA PHE A 416 -13.67 -14.64 -12.25
C PHE A 416 -13.51 -15.14 -13.68
N SER A 417 -14.33 -16.10 -14.10
CA SER A 417 -14.24 -16.73 -15.42
C SER A 417 -14.48 -15.74 -16.56
N VAL A 418 -15.44 -14.84 -16.43
CA VAL A 418 -15.70 -13.79 -17.44
C VAL A 418 -14.51 -12.82 -17.51
N SER A 419 -14.02 -12.33 -16.37
CA SER A 419 -12.84 -11.44 -16.34
C SER A 419 -11.57 -12.12 -16.88
N LEU A 420 -11.37 -13.40 -16.60
CA LEU A 420 -10.25 -14.16 -17.15
C LEU A 420 -10.33 -14.28 -18.68
N LYS A 421 -11.52 -14.52 -19.24
CA LYS A 421 -11.71 -14.54 -20.71
C LYS A 421 -11.42 -13.18 -21.35
N MET A 422 -11.86 -12.09 -20.71
CA MET A 422 -11.55 -10.73 -21.16
C MET A 422 -10.05 -10.46 -21.17
N LEU A 423 -9.34 -10.89 -20.13
CA LEU A 423 -7.88 -10.79 -20.03
C LEU A 423 -7.17 -11.62 -21.10
N GLN A 424 -7.57 -12.88 -21.26
CA GLN A 424 -6.99 -13.79 -22.26
C GLN A 424 -7.20 -13.27 -23.69
N ALA A 425 -8.34 -12.61 -23.96
CA ALA A 425 -8.60 -11.96 -25.24
C ALA A 425 -7.60 -10.83 -25.55
N ILE A 426 -7.27 -10.00 -24.55
CA ILE A 426 -6.23 -8.96 -24.71
C ILE A 426 -4.87 -9.59 -25.03
N LEU A 427 -4.46 -10.58 -24.24
CA LEU A 427 -3.12 -11.17 -24.36
C LEU A 427 -2.97 -12.04 -25.60
N GLY A 428 -4.05 -12.71 -26.02
CA GLY A 428 -4.09 -13.56 -27.23
C GLY A 428 -4.40 -12.80 -28.52
N GLY A 429 -4.84 -11.54 -28.43
CA GLY A 429 -5.26 -10.75 -29.59
C GLY A 429 -6.55 -11.27 -30.24
N SER A 430 -7.41 -11.97 -29.48
CA SER A 430 -8.69 -12.51 -29.94
C SER A 430 -9.86 -11.66 -29.45
N THR A 431 -11.03 -11.81 -30.06
CA THR A 431 -12.25 -11.17 -29.56
C THR A 431 -12.92 -12.01 -28.47
N SER A 432 -13.50 -11.35 -27.47
CA SER A 432 -14.31 -11.97 -26.42
C SER A 432 -15.62 -11.19 -26.29
N LEU A 433 -16.67 -11.72 -26.92
CA LEU A 433 -17.98 -11.11 -26.88
C LEU A 433 -18.60 -11.25 -25.48
N LEU A 434 -18.98 -10.13 -24.88
CA LEU A 434 -19.72 -10.10 -23.63
C LEU A 434 -21.23 -10.11 -23.88
N PRO A 435 -22.05 -10.68 -22.98
CA PRO A 435 -23.50 -10.61 -23.10
C PRO A 435 -23.98 -9.16 -23.25
N LYS A 436 -24.93 -8.90 -24.17
CA LYS A 436 -25.40 -7.53 -24.50
C LYS A 436 -25.89 -6.71 -23.29
N ASN A 437 -26.37 -7.38 -22.25
CA ASN A 437 -26.91 -6.74 -21.05
C ASN A 437 -25.93 -6.73 -19.87
N THR A 438 -24.65 -7.01 -20.11
CA THR A 438 -23.61 -6.98 -19.07
C THR A 438 -23.55 -5.60 -18.45
N LYS A 439 -23.58 -5.55 -17.13
CA LYS A 439 -23.35 -4.33 -16.36
C LYS A 439 -21.87 -4.26 -16.01
N PHE A 440 -21.33 -3.06 -16.10
CA PHE A 440 -19.92 -2.80 -15.83
C PHE A 440 -19.77 -1.82 -14.68
N MET A 441 -18.76 -2.06 -13.87
CA MET A 441 -18.36 -1.18 -12.77
C MET A 441 -16.88 -0.82 -12.91
N ALA A 442 -16.53 0.33 -12.37
CA ALA A 442 -15.14 0.71 -12.14
C ALA A 442 -14.65 0.18 -10.79
N MET A 443 -13.33 0.14 -10.58
CA MET A 443 -12.76 -0.21 -9.27
C MET A 443 -13.26 0.76 -8.19
N GLN A 444 -13.30 2.06 -8.49
CA GLN A 444 -13.84 3.07 -7.59
C GLN A 444 -15.29 2.76 -7.15
N GLU A 445 -16.16 2.41 -8.09
CA GLU A 445 -17.56 2.09 -7.77
C GLU A 445 -17.71 0.80 -6.98
N CYS A 446 -16.84 -0.19 -7.25
CA CYS A 446 -16.79 -1.40 -6.46
C CYS A 446 -16.48 -1.09 -4.99
N LEU A 447 -15.60 -0.11 -4.72
CA LEU A 447 -15.25 0.30 -3.37
C LEU A 447 -16.35 1.13 -2.69
N GLU A 448 -17.06 1.97 -3.43
CA GLU A 448 -18.18 2.78 -2.92
C GLU A 448 -19.41 1.92 -2.58
N SER A 449 -19.60 0.82 -3.31
CA SER A 449 -20.74 -0.09 -3.16
C SER A 449 -20.40 -1.44 -2.52
N LYS A 450 -19.17 -1.63 -2.03
CA LYS A 450 -18.71 -2.93 -1.50
C LYS A 450 -19.67 -3.48 -0.43
N ASN A 451 -19.97 -4.77 -0.54
CA ASN A 451 -20.70 -5.50 0.48
C ASN A 451 -19.70 -6.12 1.47
N LEU A 452 -19.37 -5.37 2.52
CA LEU A 452 -18.41 -5.79 3.53
C LEU A 452 -18.85 -7.05 4.28
N ASP A 453 -20.14 -7.18 4.59
CA ASP A 453 -20.65 -8.33 5.34
C ASP A 453 -20.47 -9.63 4.55
N GLU A 454 -20.80 -9.63 3.25
CA GLU A 454 -20.57 -10.81 2.41
C GLU A 454 -19.07 -11.11 2.23
N MET A 455 -18.21 -10.08 2.09
CA MET A 455 -16.76 -10.29 2.01
C MET A 455 -16.20 -10.97 3.26
N LEU A 456 -16.61 -10.52 4.46
CA LEU A 456 -16.21 -11.11 5.73
C LEU A 456 -16.79 -12.52 5.90
N GLU A 457 -18.03 -12.74 5.45
CA GLU A 457 -18.66 -14.04 5.46
C GLU A 457 -17.92 -15.06 4.59
N LEU A 458 -17.49 -14.68 3.38
CA LEU A 458 -16.69 -15.55 2.52
C LEU A 458 -15.34 -15.91 3.14
N ARG A 459 -14.67 -14.95 3.81
CA ARG A 459 -13.44 -15.21 4.56
C ARG A 459 -13.67 -16.17 5.73
N ARG A 460 -14.78 -16.01 6.47
CA ARG A 460 -15.16 -16.91 7.57
C ARG A 460 -15.42 -18.33 7.07
N ARG A 461 -16.20 -18.50 5.99
CA ARG A 461 -16.42 -19.82 5.38
C ARG A 461 -15.12 -20.45 4.88
N LEU A 462 -14.22 -19.66 4.30
CA LEU A 462 -12.91 -20.14 3.87
C LEU A 462 -12.05 -20.59 5.06
N HIS A 463 -12.06 -19.84 6.16
CA HIS A 463 -11.40 -20.22 7.40
C HIS A 463 -11.91 -21.56 7.94
N ASP A 464 -13.24 -21.71 8.02
CA ASP A 464 -13.88 -22.91 8.55
C ASP A 464 -13.57 -24.13 7.67
N ASP A 465 -13.63 -23.97 6.34
CA ASP A 465 -13.27 -25.03 5.38
C ASP A 465 -11.79 -25.44 5.51
N ILE A 466 -10.86 -24.48 5.62
CA ILE A 466 -9.42 -24.75 5.82
C ILE A 466 -9.19 -25.50 7.14
N THR A 467 -9.82 -25.04 8.22
CA THR A 467 -9.70 -25.65 9.54
C THR A 467 -10.22 -27.09 9.52
N GLN A 468 -11.38 -27.32 8.91
CA GLN A 468 -11.96 -28.65 8.77
C GLN A 468 -11.08 -29.58 7.92
N MET A 469 -10.51 -29.08 6.81
CA MET A 469 -9.63 -29.89 5.97
C MET A 469 -8.31 -30.22 6.67
N LYS A 470 -7.71 -29.28 7.40
CA LYS A 470 -6.49 -29.53 8.20
C LYS A 470 -6.70 -30.58 9.30
N LEU A 471 -7.92 -30.70 9.86
CA LEU A 471 -8.24 -31.74 10.85
C LEU A 471 -8.39 -33.15 10.25
N ASN A 472 -8.62 -33.24 8.94
CA ASN A 472 -8.82 -34.50 8.22
C ASN A 472 -7.53 -35.02 7.55
N ILE A 473 -6.44 -34.26 7.62
CA ILE A 473 -5.08 -34.63 7.18
C ILE A 473 -4.32 -35.10 8.42
#